data_AF-A0A519L3B0-F1
#
_entry.id   AF-A0A519L3B0-F1
#
_cell.length_a   1.000
_cell.length_b   1.000
_cell.length_c   1.000
_cell.angle_alpha   90.00
_cell.angle_beta   90.00
_cell.angle_gamma   90.00
#
_symmetry.space_group_name_H-M   'P 1'
#
loop_
_entity.id
_entity.type
_entity.pdbx_description
1 polymer ?
#
loop_
_entity_poly.entity_id
_entity_poly.type
_entity_poly.pdbx_seq_one_letter_code
_entity_poly.pdbx_strand_id
1 'polypeptide(L)'
;MRLISSLAALAAVALSACATTSGGDAVTPAFDAARLSEHIRVLSDDGFEGRGIATPAEAKVIDYLSAQYAAAGFHPGGTDGGWTQAVTLNRFAASNIHASLKLGDWSLPMTQGREVAISTRRPAEHVSLKDAPLVFVGYGV
;
A
#
# COMPACT_ATOMS: atom_id res chain seq x y z
N MET A 1 11.25 42.84 56.25
CA MET A 1 12.00 42.01 55.27
C MET A 1 12.12 40.53 55.66
N ARG A 2 11.16 39.96 56.41
CA ARG A 2 11.16 38.52 56.79
C ARG A 2 9.91 37.75 56.34
N LEU A 3 8.86 38.46 55.90
CA LEU A 3 7.60 37.87 55.43
C LEU A 3 7.61 37.57 53.91
N ILE A 4 8.51 38.20 53.15
CA ILE A 4 8.61 37.99 51.68
C ILE A 4 9.39 36.70 51.37
N SER A 5 10.33 36.30 52.23
CA SER A 5 11.11 35.05 52.08
C SER A 5 10.28 33.78 52.30
N SER A 6 9.19 33.84 53.08
CA SER A 6 8.31 32.70 53.35
C SER A 6 7.36 32.38 52.19
N LEU A 7 7.01 33.38 51.37
CA LEU A 7 6.12 33.20 50.22
C LEU A 7 6.87 32.59 49.01
N ALA A 8 8.15 32.94 48.84
CA ALA A 8 9.00 32.38 47.78
C ALA A 8 9.30 30.88 48.00
N ALA A 9 9.42 30.44 49.25
CA ALA A 9 9.66 29.04 49.59
C ALA A 9 8.45 28.14 49.29
N LEU A 10 7.22 28.66 49.39
CA LEU A 10 6.00 27.89 49.13
C LEU A 10 5.73 27.72 47.61
N ALA A 11 6.10 28.71 46.80
CA ALA A 11 5.96 28.65 45.34
C ALA A 11 6.95 27.66 44.69
N ALA A 12 8.13 27.47 45.28
CA ALA A 12 9.13 26.51 44.79
C ALA A 12 8.71 25.05 45.00
N VAL A 13 7.95 24.75 46.07
CA VAL A 13 7.46 23.39 46.35
C VAL A 13 6.29 23.02 45.43
N ALA A 14 5.45 23.99 45.06
CA ALA A 14 4.34 23.76 44.12
C ALA A 14 4.81 23.47 42.69
N LEU A 15 5.93 24.05 42.24
CA LEU A 15 6.50 23.80 40.91
C LEU A 15 7.21 22.44 40.82
N SER A 16 7.70 21.91 41.94
CA SER A 16 8.37 20.61 41.99
C SER A 16 7.41 19.42 41.98
N ALA A 17 6.12 19.63 42.23
CA ALA A 17 5.07 18.60 42.18
C ALA A 17 4.57 18.30 40.76
N CYS A 18 4.83 19.18 39.79
CA CYS A 18 4.51 18.94 38.38
C CYS A 18 5.61 18.20 37.60
N ALA A 19 6.80 18.02 38.19
CA ALA A 19 7.90 17.27 37.59
C ALA A 19 7.77 15.74 37.76
N THR A 20 6.81 15.30 38.59
CA THR A 20 6.41 13.90 38.73
C THR A 20 5.12 13.62 37.97
N THR A 21 4.99 14.09 36.73
CA THR A 21 4.18 13.32 35.78
C THR A 21 4.95 12.05 35.54
N SER A 22 4.50 10.99 36.22
CA SER A 22 4.87 9.60 35.98
C SER A 22 5.23 9.43 34.51
N GLY A 23 6.47 8.98 34.25
CA GLY A 23 6.76 8.32 32.99
C GLY A 23 5.75 7.21 32.90
N GLY A 24 4.63 7.47 32.20
CA GLY A 24 3.66 6.44 31.91
C GLY A 24 4.47 5.35 31.26
N ASP A 25 4.42 4.14 31.84
CA ASP A 25 4.87 2.94 31.16
C ASP A 25 4.45 3.13 29.71
N ALA A 26 5.42 3.26 28.81
CA ALA A 26 5.11 3.35 27.40
C ALA A 26 4.29 2.10 27.15
N VAL A 27 2.97 2.26 26.97
CA VAL A 27 2.06 1.17 26.69
C VAL A 27 2.59 0.66 25.38
N THR A 28 3.41 -0.38 25.46
CA THR A 28 3.94 -1.04 24.29
C THR A 28 2.68 -1.58 23.64
N PRO A 29 2.31 -1.08 22.44
CA PRO A 29 1.10 -1.52 21.79
C PRO A 29 1.15 -3.04 21.75
N ALA A 30 0.19 -3.69 22.41
CA ALA A 30 0.17 -5.14 22.48
C ALA A 30 0.01 -5.66 21.05
N PHE A 31 1.08 -6.22 20.50
CA PHE A 31 1.04 -6.85 19.21
C PHE A 31 0.31 -8.19 19.35
N ASP A 32 -0.72 -8.38 18.53
CA ASP A 32 -1.48 -9.61 18.47
C ASP A 32 -1.25 -10.26 17.10
N ALA A 33 -0.48 -11.34 17.09
CA ALA A 33 -0.18 -12.11 15.89
C ALA A 33 -1.42 -12.80 15.31
N ALA A 34 -2.37 -13.20 16.16
CA ALA A 34 -3.61 -13.85 15.72
C ALA A 34 -4.50 -12.85 14.97
N ARG A 35 -4.61 -11.61 15.48
CA ARG A 35 -5.32 -10.52 14.79
C ARG A 35 -4.69 -10.21 13.43
N LEU A 36 -3.36 -10.13 13.35
CA LEU A 36 -2.68 -9.94 12.06
C LEU A 36 -2.98 -11.08 11.08
N SER A 37 -2.91 -12.32 11.56
CA SER A 37 -3.17 -13.52 10.78
C SER A 37 -4.60 -13.55 10.24
N GLU A 38 -5.57 -13.06 11.03
CA GLU A 38 -6.96 -12.94 10.62
C GLU A 38 -7.14 -11.89 9.50
N HIS A 39 -6.50 -10.73 9.60
CA HIS A 39 -6.52 -9.74 8.51
C HIS A 39 -5.96 -10.31 7.21
N ILE A 40 -4.83 -11.05 7.29
CA ILE A 40 -4.23 -11.72 6.14
C ILE A 40 -5.22 -12.71 5.56
N ARG A 41 -5.79 -13.60 6.39
CA ARG A 41 -6.74 -14.63 5.97
C ARG A 41 -7.92 -14.02 5.20
N VAL A 42 -8.55 -12.99 5.76
CA VAL A 42 -9.70 -12.31 5.12
C VAL A 42 -9.30 -11.66 3.81
N LEU A 43 -8.24 -10.83 3.79
CA LEU A 43 -7.83 -10.11 2.59
C LEU A 43 -7.24 -11.01 1.51
N SER A 44 -6.80 -12.23 1.85
CA SER A 44 -6.31 -13.25 0.92
C SER A 44 -7.38 -14.19 0.39
N ASP A 45 -8.62 -14.10 0.90
CA ASP A 45 -9.71 -14.97 0.46
C ASP A 45 -10.03 -14.75 -1.03
N ASP A 46 -10.44 -15.82 -1.71
CA ASP A 46 -10.80 -15.79 -3.14
C ASP A 46 -11.90 -14.76 -3.43
N GLY A 47 -12.78 -14.48 -2.47
CA GLY A 47 -13.80 -13.44 -2.55
C GLY A 47 -13.25 -12.01 -2.69
N PHE A 48 -11.96 -11.78 -2.41
CA PHE A 48 -11.24 -10.54 -2.66
C PHE A 48 -10.48 -10.55 -4.00
N GLU A 49 -10.58 -11.60 -4.80
CA GLU A 49 -10.18 -11.66 -6.22
C GLU A 49 -8.77 -11.10 -6.50
N GLY A 50 -7.82 -11.34 -5.58
CA GLY A 50 -6.45 -10.85 -5.70
C GLY A 50 -6.24 -9.36 -5.43
N ARG A 51 -7.25 -8.64 -4.90
CA ARG A 51 -7.20 -7.22 -4.48
C ARG A 51 -6.80 -6.27 -5.62
N GLY A 52 -7.20 -6.60 -6.85
CA GLY A 52 -6.88 -5.78 -8.02
C GLY A 52 -7.57 -4.42 -8.00
N ILE A 53 -6.82 -3.37 -8.33
CA ILE A 53 -7.39 -2.02 -8.54
C ILE A 53 -8.38 -2.01 -9.70
N ALA A 54 -9.43 -1.20 -9.60
CA ALA A 54 -10.50 -1.10 -10.59
C ALA A 54 -11.12 -2.46 -11.00
N THR A 55 -11.33 -3.32 -10.00
CA THR A 55 -12.11 -4.56 -10.05
C THR A 55 -13.21 -4.51 -8.98
N PRO A 56 -14.24 -5.37 -9.00
CA PRO A 56 -15.24 -5.42 -7.93
C PRO A 56 -14.64 -5.65 -6.54
N ALA A 57 -13.48 -6.30 -6.44
CA ALA A 57 -12.78 -6.50 -5.18
C ALA A 57 -12.26 -5.21 -4.54
N GLU A 58 -11.99 -4.16 -5.31
CA GLU A 58 -11.49 -2.88 -4.79
C GLU A 58 -12.45 -2.29 -3.74
N ALA A 59 -13.76 -2.30 -4.01
CA ALA A 59 -14.77 -1.84 -3.06
C ALA A 59 -14.75 -2.67 -1.76
N LYS A 60 -14.65 -4.00 -1.88
CA LYS A 60 -14.58 -4.91 -0.72
C LYS A 60 -13.35 -4.63 0.15
N VAL A 61 -12.19 -4.40 -0.48
CA VAL A 61 -10.95 -4.05 0.22
C VAL A 61 -11.08 -2.71 0.94
N ILE A 62 -11.62 -1.68 0.26
CA ILE A 62 -11.83 -0.35 0.83
C ILE A 62 -12.75 -0.42 2.04
N ASP A 63 -13.89 -1.13 1.92
CA ASP A 63 -14.86 -1.28 3.00
C ASP A 63 -14.25 -1.99 4.21
N TYR A 64 -13.52 -3.09 3.96
CA TYR A 64 -12.84 -3.84 5.01
C TYR A 64 -11.84 -2.96 5.75
N LEU A 65 -10.92 -2.29 5.03
CA LEU A 65 -9.89 -1.45 5.64
C LEU A 65 -10.51 -0.28 6.41
N SER A 66 -11.50 0.40 5.82
CA SER A 66 -12.20 1.52 6.47
C SER A 66 -12.86 1.07 7.79
N ALA A 67 -13.51 -0.10 7.79
CA ALA A 67 -14.11 -0.67 8.99
C ALA A 67 -13.06 -1.05 10.05
N GLN A 68 -11.93 -1.64 9.66
CA GLN A 68 -10.86 -1.98 10.61
C GLN A 68 -10.17 -0.73 11.19
N TYR A 69 -9.97 0.31 10.39
CA TYR A 69 -9.44 1.59 10.88
C TYR A 69 -10.42 2.28 11.84
N ALA A 70 -11.72 2.30 11.51
CA ALA A 70 -12.75 2.82 12.41
C ALA A 70 -12.78 2.05 13.74
N ALA A 71 -12.72 0.72 13.69
CA ALA A 71 -12.68 -0.13 14.88
C ALA A 71 -11.41 0.09 15.73
N ALA A 72 -10.31 0.51 15.11
CA ALA A 72 -9.08 0.90 15.78
C ALA A 72 -9.09 2.35 16.31
N GLY A 73 -10.20 3.08 16.14
CA GLY A 73 -10.39 4.44 16.67
C GLY A 73 -9.85 5.55 15.76
N PHE A 74 -9.51 5.25 14.51
CA PHE A 74 -9.14 6.29 13.55
C PHE A 74 -10.39 7.01 13.02
N HIS A 75 -10.18 8.24 12.57
CA HIS A 75 -11.15 9.02 11.86
C HIS A 75 -10.78 9.09 10.37
N PRO A 76 -11.78 9.20 9.46
CA PRO A 76 -11.50 9.41 8.05
C PRO A 76 -10.79 10.75 7.83
N GLY A 77 -9.82 10.76 6.90
CA GLY A 77 -9.04 11.95 6.54
C GLY A 77 -8.97 12.23 5.04
N GLY A 78 -9.79 11.53 4.25
CA GLY A 78 -9.89 11.68 2.81
C GLY A 78 -10.79 12.84 2.39
N THR A 79 -11.04 12.93 1.09
CA THR A 79 -11.87 13.98 0.48
C THR A 79 -13.27 13.99 1.12
N ASP A 80 -13.79 15.18 1.41
CA ASP A 80 -15.12 15.39 2.02
C ASP A 80 -15.34 14.65 3.35
N GLY A 81 -14.26 14.37 4.09
CA GLY A 81 -14.33 13.61 5.35
C GLY A 81 -14.55 12.10 5.14
N GLY A 82 -14.27 11.59 3.94
CA GLY A 82 -14.33 10.17 3.59
C GLY A 82 -13.06 9.38 3.95
N TRP A 83 -13.12 8.06 3.77
CA TRP A 83 -11.99 7.17 4.08
C TRP A 83 -10.93 7.09 2.98
N THR A 84 -11.20 7.63 1.81
CA THR A 84 -10.35 7.46 0.62
C THR A 84 -9.91 8.80 0.03
N GLN A 85 -8.77 8.76 -0.64
CA GLN A 85 -8.27 9.85 -1.46
C GLN A 85 -8.33 9.42 -2.93
N ALA A 86 -8.97 10.24 -3.77
CA ALA A 86 -8.99 9.99 -5.19
C ALA A 86 -7.58 10.17 -5.79
N VAL A 87 -7.14 9.18 -6.59
CA VAL A 87 -5.90 9.22 -7.35
C VAL A 87 -6.18 8.95 -8.82
N THR A 88 -5.50 9.68 -9.71
CA THR A 88 -5.62 9.44 -11.16
C THR A 88 -4.80 8.22 -11.55
N LEU A 89 -5.44 7.24 -12.18
CA LEU A 89 -4.79 6.02 -12.64
C LEU A 89 -4.78 5.98 -14.17
N ASN A 90 -3.66 5.56 -14.75
CA ASN A 90 -3.56 5.23 -16.16
C ASN A 90 -3.84 3.74 -16.36
N ARG A 91 -4.82 3.41 -17.21
CA ARG A 91 -5.10 2.04 -17.61
C ARG A 91 -4.38 1.73 -18.92
N PHE A 92 -3.56 0.69 -18.91
CA PHE A 92 -2.94 0.13 -20.11
C PHE A 92 -3.49 -1.27 -20.34
N ALA A 93 -4.02 -1.50 -21.54
CA ALA A 93 -4.49 -2.81 -21.97
C ALA A 93 -3.84 -3.13 -23.32
N ALA A 94 -3.31 -4.35 -23.45
CA ALA A 94 -2.82 -4.88 -24.71
C ALA A 94 -3.69 -6.10 -25.07
N SER A 95 -4.21 -6.11 -26.29
CA SER A 95 -5.00 -7.20 -26.85
C SER A 95 -4.48 -7.55 -28.24
N ASN A 96 -4.91 -8.71 -28.77
CA ASN A 96 -4.52 -9.18 -30.11
C ASN A 96 -2.99 -9.23 -30.32
N ILE A 97 -2.27 -9.70 -29.30
CA ILE A 97 -0.81 -9.82 -29.36
C ILE A 97 -0.45 -10.98 -30.28
N HIS A 98 0.29 -10.68 -31.34
CA HIS A 98 0.89 -11.66 -32.23
C HIS A 98 2.41 -11.51 -32.16
N ALA A 99 3.12 -12.60 -31.83
CA ALA A 99 4.55 -12.58 -31.70
C ALA A 99 5.17 -13.86 -32.28
N SER A 100 6.30 -13.70 -32.94
CA SER A 100 7.19 -14.78 -33.34
C SER A 100 8.63 -14.32 -33.19
N LEU A 101 9.48 -15.24 -32.76
CA LEU A 101 10.93 -15.03 -32.74
C LEU A 101 11.54 -15.81 -33.89
N LYS A 102 12.34 -15.12 -34.72
CA LYS A 102 13.09 -15.74 -35.82
C LYS A 102 14.58 -15.51 -35.62
N LEU A 103 15.38 -16.59 -35.68
CA LEU A 103 16.84 -16.55 -35.63
C LEU A 103 17.40 -17.37 -36.79
N GLY A 104 17.80 -16.70 -37.87
CA GLY A 104 18.16 -17.37 -39.12
C GLY A 104 16.98 -18.15 -39.69
N ASP A 105 17.16 -19.46 -39.88
CA ASP A 105 16.11 -20.37 -40.36
C ASP A 105 15.19 -20.90 -39.25
N TRP A 106 15.54 -20.68 -37.98
CA TRP A 106 14.73 -21.09 -36.84
C TRP A 106 13.62 -20.07 -36.55
N SER A 107 12.42 -20.58 -36.23
CA SER A 107 11.25 -19.77 -35.88
C SER A 107 10.49 -20.39 -34.72
N LEU A 108 10.07 -19.55 -33.77
CA LEU A 108 9.24 -19.92 -32.63
C LEU A 108 8.01 -19.00 -32.58
N PRO A 109 6.79 -19.54 -32.76
CA PRO A 109 5.58 -18.79 -32.42
C PRO A 109 5.52 -18.57 -30.91
N MET A 110 5.19 -17.34 -30.48
CA MET A 110 5.14 -16.99 -29.07
C MET A 110 3.71 -16.61 -28.66
N THR A 111 3.18 -17.35 -27.68
CA THR A 111 1.87 -17.08 -27.09
C THR A 111 2.04 -16.26 -25.82
N GLN A 112 1.28 -15.18 -25.69
CA GLN A 112 1.25 -14.34 -24.49
C GLN A 112 0.91 -15.19 -23.26
N GLY A 113 1.68 -15.03 -22.18
CA GLY A 113 1.52 -15.76 -20.92
C GLY A 113 2.07 -17.18 -20.93
N ARG A 114 2.61 -17.66 -22.06
CA ARG A 114 3.29 -18.96 -22.16
C ARG A 114 4.77 -18.82 -22.48
N GLU A 115 5.09 -18.38 -23.70
CA GLU A 115 6.47 -18.20 -24.15
C GLU A 115 6.94 -16.74 -23.99
N VAL A 116 6.00 -15.78 -23.91
CA VAL A 116 6.33 -14.35 -23.81
C VAL A 116 5.37 -13.59 -22.90
N ALA A 117 5.85 -12.51 -22.29
CA ALA A 117 5.04 -11.52 -21.59
C ALA A 117 5.28 -10.13 -22.21
N ILE A 118 4.42 -9.73 -23.14
CA ILE A 118 4.46 -8.43 -23.82
C ILE A 118 3.49 -7.47 -23.12
N SER A 119 3.95 -6.25 -22.86
CA SER A 119 3.11 -5.13 -22.39
C SER A 119 3.64 -3.81 -22.94
N THR A 120 2.81 -2.77 -22.92
CA THR A 120 3.19 -1.41 -23.31
C THR A 120 2.53 -0.39 -22.39
N ARG A 121 3.26 0.69 -22.09
CA ARG A 121 2.73 1.88 -21.41
C ARG A 121 2.60 3.08 -22.35
N ARG A 122 2.82 2.88 -23.65
CA ARG A 122 2.67 3.94 -24.64
C ARG A 122 1.19 4.07 -25.04
N PRO A 123 0.62 5.29 -25.05
CA PRO A 123 -0.70 5.53 -25.61
C PRO A 123 -0.60 5.48 -27.13
N ALA A 124 -0.74 4.27 -27.70
CA ALA A 124 -0.73 4.03 -29.13
C ALA A 124 -1.76 2.96 -29.46
N GLU A 125 -2.48 3.14 -30.57
CA GLU A 125 -3.46 2.15 -31.05
C GLU A 125 -2.77 0.85 -31.54
N HIS A 126 -1.53 0.96 -32.01
CA HIS A 126 -0.76 -0.17 -32.51
C HIS A 126 0.74 -0.04 -32.16
N VAL A 127 1.37 -1.16 -31.86
CA VAL A 127 2.81 -1.27 -31.65
C VAL A 127 3.34 -2.36 -32.58
N SER A 128 4.27 -2.00 -33.47
CA SER A 128 4.95 -2.94 -34.36
C SER A 128 6.46 -2.89 -34.09
N LEU A 129 7.06 -4.06 -33.94
CA LEU A 129 8.51 -4.26 -33.87
C LEU A 129 8.88 -5.25 -34.96
N LYS A 130 9.84 -4.89 -35.80
CA LYS A 130 10.31 -5.71 -36.92
C LYS A 130 11.83 -5.64 -36.98
N ASP A 131 12.47 -6.80 -37.17
CA ASP A 131 13.92 -6.93 -37.34
C ASP A 131 14.72 -6.21 -36.24
N ALA A 132 14.22 -6.24 -35.01
CA ALA A 132 14.84 -5.60 -33.85
C ALA A 132 15.96 -6.47 -33.25
N PRO A 133 17.08 -5.90 -32.80
CA PRO A 133 18.11 -6.64 -32.09
C PRO A 133 17.55 -7.31 -30.82
N LEU A 134 17.86 -8.59 -30.62
CA LEU A 134 17.54 -9.32 -29.40
C LEU A 134 18.76 -9.32 -28.49
N VAL A 135 18.57 -8.93 -27.23
CA VAL A 135 19.62 -8.96 -26.20
C VAL A 135 19.12 -9.77 -25.01
N PHE A 136 19.91 -10.76 -24.59
CA PHE A 136 19.68 -11.47 -23.34
C PHE A 136 20.29 -10.69 -22.19
N VAL A 137 19.47 -10.33 -21.19
CA VAL A 137 19.86 -9.50 -20.04
C VAL A 137 19.94 -10.28 -18.72
N GLY A 138 20.08 -11.61 -18.78
CA GLY A 138 20.09 -12.47 -17.61
C GLY A 138 18.69 -12.90 -17.14
N TYR A 139 18.63 -13.39 -15.91
CA TYR A 139 17.41 -14.04 -15.36
C TYR A 139 16.51 -13.10 -14.54
N GLY A 140 16.94 -11.86 -14.28
CA GLY A 140 16.11 -10.88 -13.58
C GLY A 140 15.71 -11.29 -12.15
N VAL A 141 16.65 -11.91 -11.41
CA VAL A 141 16.52 -12.19 -9.96
C VAL A 141 17.08 -11.06 -9.12
#